data_AF-A0A662E552-F1
#
_entry.id   AF-A0A662E552-F1
#
_cell.length_a   1.000
_cell.length_b   1.000
_cell.length_c   1.000
_cell.angle_alpha   90.00
_cell.angle_beta   90.00
_cell.angle_gamma   90.00
#
_symmetry.space_group_name_H-M   'P 1'
#
loop_
_entity.id
_entity.type
_entity.pdbx_description
1 polymer ?
#
loop_
_entity_poly.entity_id
_entity_poly.type
_entity_poly.pdbx_seq_one_letter_code
_entity_poly.pdbx_strand_id
1 'polypeptide(L)'
;MKRPENIAYWVDDVPPPWISLLQGLQHISVYAISLVFPVLIVSTINAPKEQAMFLVSVSMIAGGVGVMLQAIKRGPMGSGFLIPQICGPSFIPSSLLAVQVGGVPLMLGMTVFAGSLEMVFSRFLKKMRALFPPEVTGTIVTMVGISVVGLATKNFVGLGGSDTVIEPSELLVSIVTLGTMVAINVWTKGKLKMFSVLVGMVVGYLLAIFIGVIRPEDLAQIREASMAWFPFIHHPGWAFRGDMILPFGIAMICSSLKSIGDMITAQKINDRSWKR
;
A
#
# COMPACT_ATOMS: atom_id res chain seq x y z
N MET A 1 0.19 17.89 23.82
CA MET A 1 0.19 16.43 23.69
C MET A 1 0.63 15.83 25.02
N LYS A 2 -0.10 14.86 25.59
CA LYS A 2 0.33 14.13 26.79
C LYS A 2 0.79 12.72 26.43
N ARG A 3 2.00 12.34 26.88
CA ARG A 3 2.59 11.02 26.65
C ARG A 3 1.68 9.89 27.18
N PRO A 4 1.37 8.87 26.37
CA PRO A 4 0.70 7.65 26.83
C PRO A 4 1.56 6.83 27.81
N GLU A 5 0.95 6.11 28.75
CA GLU A 5 1.65 5.33 29.78
C GLU A 5 2.24 4.01 29.26
N ASN A 6 1.67 3.44 28.19
CA ASN A 6 2.02 2.10 27.67
C ASN A 6 2.96 2.12 26.44
N ILE A 7 3.81 3.14 26.30
CA ILE A 7 4.75 3.24 25.17
C ILE A 7 6.21 3.28 25.62
N ALA A 8 7.03 2.43 25.01
CA ALA A 8 8.47 2.40 25.25
C ALA A 8 9.17 3.65 24.71
N TYR A 9 8.79 4.08 23.50
CA TYR A 9 9.31 5.28 22.83
C TYR A 9 8.14 6.14 22.35
N TRP A 10 8.23 7.45 22.60
CA TRP A 10 7.27 8.44 22.12
C TRP A 10 7.72 9.10 20.81
N VAL A 11 6.89 9.98 20.25
CA VAL A 11 7.07 10.56 18.90
C VAL A 11 8.40 11.30 18.75
N ASP A 12 8.79 12.06 19.78
CA ASP A 12 10.00 12.88 19.77
C ASP A 12 11.19 12.17 20.47
N ASP A 13 11.01 10.93 20.94
CA ASP A 13 12.09 10.17 21.56
C ASP A 13 13.04 9.65 20.47
N VAL A 14 14.35 9.58 20.77
CA VAL A 14 15.36 9.01 19.87
C VAL A 14 15.79 7.65 20.41
N PRO A 15 15.27 6.53 19.86
CA PRO A 15 15.67 5.19 20.31
C PRO A 15 17.14 4.89 19.96
N PRO A 16 17.76 3.93 20.66
CA PRO A 16 19.05 3.38 20.27
C PRO A 16 19.09 2.99 18.78
N PRO A 17 20.18 3.26 18.05
CA PRO A 17 20.25 3.07 16.59
C PRO A 17 19.86 1.66 16.12
N TRP A 18 20.19 0.63 16.89
CA TRP A 18 19.84 -0.76 16.56
C TRP A 18 18.33 -1.02 16.63
N ILE A 19 17.61 -0.38 17.56
CA ILE A 19 16.15 -0.49 17.66
C ILE A 19 15.50 0.22 16.48
N SER A 20 15.97 1.42 16.17
CA SER A 20 15.50 2.19 15.01
C SER A 20 15.70 1.43 13.70
N LEU A 21 16.84 0.76 13.54
CA LEU A 21 17.11 -0.10 12.38
C LEU A 21 16.13 -1.28 12.30
N LEU A 22 15.93 -2.02 13.39
CA LEU A 22 15.00 -3.17 13.41
C LEU A 22 13.55 -2.75 13.16
N GLN A 23 13.12 -1.63 13.74
CA GLN A 23 11.78 -1.07 13.50
C GLN A 23 11.62 -0.60 12.06
N GLY A 24 12.65 0.05 11.50
CA GLY A 24 12.68 0.43 10.09
C GLY A 24 12.52 -0.77 9.16
N LEU A 25 13.27 -1.85 9.42
CA LEU A 25 13.14 -3.11 8.68
C LEU A 25 11.74 -3.70 8.80
N GLN A 26 11.14 -3.72 9.99
CA GLN A 26 9.76 -4.16 10.19
C GLN A 26 8.77 -3.32 9.38
N HIS A 27 8.91 -1.99 9.36
CA HIS A 27 8.05 -1.12 8.57
C HIS A 27 8.19 -1.34 7.07
N ILE A 28 9.41 -1.53 6.57
CA ILE A 28 9.68 -1.86 5.16
C ILE A 28 9.03 -3.20 4.81
N SER A 29 9.15 -4.20 5.68
CA SER A 29 8.50 -5.50 5.50
C SER A 29 6.98 -5.40 5.39
N VAL A 30 6.34 -4.58 6.21
CA VAL A 30 4.89 -4.34 6.13
C VAL A 30 4.53 -3.55 4.88
N TYR A 31 5.36 -2.56 4.51
CA TYR A 31 5.20 -1.75 3.32
C TYR A 31 5.23 -2.60 2.03
N ALA A 32 6.13 -3.60 1.97
CA ALA A 32 6.31 -4.47 0.82
C ALA A 32 5.01 -5.18 0.40
N ILE A 33 4.11 -5.49 1.34
CA ILE A 33 2.80 -6.09 1.06
C ILE A 33 1.96 -5.19 0.16
N SER A 34 2.04 -3.86 0.32
CA SER A 34 1.28 -2.90 -0.48
C SER A 34 1.76 -2.78 -1.93
N LEU A 35 2.99 -3.23 -2.22
CA LEU A 35 3.57 -3.22 -3.57
C LEU A 35 2.91 -4.25 -4.51
N VAL A 36 2.00 -5.08 -3.99
CA VAL A 36 1.15 -5.94 -4.82
C VAL A 36 0.25 -5.12 -5.75
N PHE A 37 -0.21 -3.92 -5.36
CA PHE A 37 -1.18 -3.17 -6.15
C PHE A 37 -0.61 -2.64 -7.49
N PRO A 38 0.59 -2.04 -7.56
CA PRO A 38 1.20 -1.70 -8.83
C PRO A 38 1.43 -2.91 -9.76
N VAL A 39 1.90 -4.04 -9.22
CA VAL A 39 2.10 -5.28 -9.99
C VAL A 39 0.78 -5.76 -10.57
N LEU A 40 -0.26 -5.75 -9.74
CA LEU A 40 -1.59 -6.16 -10.13
C LEU A 40 -2.14 -5.32 -11.28
N ILE A 41 -2.02 -3.99 -11.19
CA ILE A 41 -2.51 -3.10 -12.26
C ILE A 41 -1.83 -3.44 -13.60
N VAL A 42 -0.52 -3.66 -13.59
CA VAL A 42 0.25 -4.01 -14.81
C VAL A 42 -0.12 -5.40 -15.34
N SER A 43 -0.36 -6.36 -14.44
CA SER A 43 -0.78 -7.72 -14.83
C SER A 43 -2.11 -7.74 -15.58
N THR A 44 -3.03 -6.80 -15.30
CA THR A 44 -4.35 -6.77 -15.97
C THR A 44 -4.28 -6.44 -17.46
N ILE A 45 -3.20 -5.83 -17.93
CA ILE A 45 -2.97 -5.53 -19.35
C ILE A 45 -1.86 -6.38 -19.97
N ASN A 46 -1.41 -7.43 -19.27
CA ASN A 46 -0.28 -8.27 -19.71
C ASN A 46 0.95 -7.44 -20.09
N ALA A 47 1.19 -6.34 -19.37
CA ALA A 47 2.32 -5.47 -19.69
C ALA A 47 3.67 -6.14 -19.34
N PRO A 48 4.76 -5.74 -20.02
CA PRO A 48 6.08 -6.30 -19.77
C PRO A 48 6.48 -6.20 -18.29
N LYS A 49 7.22 -7.20 -17.80
CA LYS A 49 7.73 -7.24 -16.42
C LYS A 49 8.50 -5.96 -16.05
N GLU A 50 9.19 -5.35 -17.02
CA GLU A 50 9.88 -4.07 -16.88
C GLU A 50 8.98 -2.94 -16.39
N GLN A 51 7.71 -2.88 -16.85
CA GLN A 51 6.76 -1.87 -16.38
C GLN A 51 6.32 -2.11 -14.94
N ALA A 52 6.16 -3.38 -14.54
CA ALA A 52 5.88 -3.74 -13.15
C ALA A 52 7.07 -3.34 -12.26
N MET A 53 8.30 -3.66 -12.67
CA MET A 53 9.53 -3.26 -11.97
C MET A 53 9.64 -1.75 -11.85
N PHE A 54 9.34 -1.00 -12.92
CA PHE A 54 9.30 0.45 -12.91
C PHE A 54 8.30 0.97 -11.86
N LEU A 55 7.04 0.50 -11.90
CA LEU A 55 6.02 0.99 -10.98
C LEU A 55 6.30 0.64 -9.52
N VAL A 56 6.80 -0.57 -9.24
CA VAL A 56 7.21 -0.98 -7.89
C VAL A 56 8.33 -0.07 -7.40
N SER A 57 9.35 0.19 -8.23
CA SER A 57 10.49 1.03 -7.87
C SER A 57 10.09 2.49 -7.61
N VAL A 58 9.27 3.08 -8.49
CA VAL A 58 8.76 4.45 -8.29
C VAL A 58 7.87 4.51 -7.05
N SER A 59 7.03 3.51 -6.82
CA SER A 59 6.17 3.44 -5.64
C SER A 59 6.99 3.40 -4.34
N MET A 60 8.05 2.60 -4.29
CA MET A 60 8.97 2.55 -3.14
C MET A 60 9.64 3.90 -2.86
N ILE A 61 10.15 4.56 -3.91
CA ILE A 61 10.78 5.89 -3.78
C ILE A 61 9.74 6.92 -3.30
N ALA A 62 8.57 6.98 -3.96
CA ALA A 62 7.51 7.91 -3.63
C ALA A 62 6.95 7.68 -2.22
N GLY A 63 6.77 6.42 -1.81
CA GLY A 63 6.34 6.06 -0.46
C GLY A 63 7.37 6.45 0.59
N GLY A 64 8.66 6.20 0.34
CA GLY A 64 9.75 6.61 1.23
C GLY A 64 9.80 8.13 1.42
N VAL A 65 9.78 8.89 0.31
CA VAL A 65 9.72 10.36 0.33
C VAL A 65 8.46 10.84 1.04
N GLY A 66 7.30 10.24 0.74
CA GLY A 66 6.02 10.59 1.36
C GLY A 66 6.03 10.41 2.88
N VAL A 67 6.58 9.30 3.38
CA VAL A 67 6.71 9.07 4.83
C VAL A 67 7.66 10.07 5.47
N MET A 68 8.81 10.37 4.83
CA MET A 68 9.73 11.38 5.34
C MET A 68 9.07 12.76 5.42
N LEU A 69 8.37 13.19 4.36
CA LEU A 69 7.63 14.45 4.33
C LEU A 69 6.51 14.49 5.38
N GLN A 70 5.84 13.37 5.63
CA GLN A 70 4.75 13.28 6.60
C GLN A 70 5.24 13.29 8.05
N ALA A 71 6.40 12.67 8.31
CA ALA A 71 7.02 12.58 9.62
C ALA A 71 7.77 13.87 10.02
N ILE A 72 8.33 14.61 9.06
CA ILE A 72 9.06 15.85 9.34
C ILE A 72 8.08 17.00 9.54
N LYS A 73 7.99 17.53 10.76
CA LYS A 73 7.19 18.72 11.09
C LYS A 73 7.96 20.01 10.77
N ARG A 74 8.31 20.25 9.51
CA ARG A 74 8.97 21.50 9.06
C ARG A 74 8.16 22.19 7.96
N GLY A 75 7.71 23.41 8.24
CA GLY A 75 6.98 24.26 7.28
C GLY A 75 5.46 23.99 7.27
N PRO A 76 4.76 24.29 6.16
CA PRO A 76 3.30 24.13 6.04
C PRO A 76 2.86 22.68 5.78
N MET A 77 3.79 21.72 5.76
CA MET A 77 3.57 20.31 5.44
C MET A 77 4.12 19.41 6.55
N GLY A 78 3.58 18.18 6.64
CA GLY A 78 4.01 17.18 7.60
C GLY A 78 3.21 17.21 8.92
N SER A 79 2.82 16.03 9.38
CA SER A 79 2.08 15.87 10.63
C SER A 79 2.95 15.81 11.88
N GLY A 80 4.23 15.45 11.71
CA GLY A 80 5.11 15.09 12.82
C GLY A 80 4.93 13.65 13.32
N PHE A 81 4.00 12.89 12.74
CA PHE A 81 3.77 11.49 13.09
C PHE A 81 4.29 10.56 12.00
N LEU A 82 4.74 9.37 12.40
CA LEU A 82 5.05 8.29 11.47
C LEU A 82 3.75 7.71 10.92
N ILE A 83 3.31 8.21 9.76
CA ILE A 83 2.14 7.70 9.04
C ILE A 83 2.63 7.14 7.69
N PRO A 84 2.77 5.80 7.58
CA PRO A 84 3.21 5.14 6.35
C PRO A 84 2.34 5.51 5.14
N GLN A 85 2.94 6.09 4.11
CA GLN A 85 2.29 6.44 2.85
C GLN A 85 2.42 5.26 1.90
N ILE A 86 1.39 4.41 1.84
CA ILE A 86 1.36 3.19 1.02
C ILE A 86 0.44 3.35 -0.18
N CYS A 87 0.68 2.56 -1.24
CA CYS A 87 -0.25 2.45 -2.36
C CYS A 87 -1.63 2.05 -1.84
N GLY A 88 -2.59 2.96 -1.98
CA GLY A 88 -3.93 2.80 -1.42
C GLY A 88 -4.88 2.09 -2.39
N PRO A 89 -5.70 1.14 -1.90
CA PRO A 89 -6.70 0.48 -2.75
C PRO A 89 -7.75 1.43 -3.35
N SER A 90 -7.94 2.62 -2.78
CA SER A 90 -8.87 3.65 -3.28
C SER A 90 -8.62 4.04 -4.73
N PHE A 91 -7.38 3.94 -5.22
CA PHE A 91 -7.01 4.28 -6.59
C PHE A 91 -7.04 3.09 -7.55
N ILE A 92 -7.30 1.86 -7.10
CA ILE A 92 -7.29 0.69 -7.99
C ILE A 92 -8.31 0.81 -9.11
N PRO A 93 -9.60 1.12 -8.85
CA PRO A 93 -10.59 1.19 -9.93
C PRO A 93 -10.25 2.25 -10.99
N SER A 94 -9.84 3.45 -10.55
CA SER A 94 -9.48 4.54 -11.47
C SER A 94 -8.19 4.22 -12.25
N SER A 95 -7.23 3.58 -11.60
CA SER A 95 -5.97 3.17 -12.24
C SER A 95 -6.19 2.08 -13.28
N LEU A 96 -7.01 1.08 -12.99
CA LEU A 96 -7.36 0.03 -13.95
C LEU A 96 -8.05 0.62 -15.18
N LEU A 97 -9.00 1.54 -14.99
CA LEU A 97 -9.66 2.23 -16.11
C LEU A 97 -8.66 3.01 -16.96
N ALA A 98 -7.75 3.77 -16.34
CA ALA A 98 -6.73 4.51 -17.07
C ALA A 98 -5.77 3.59 -17.84
N VAL A 99 -5.32 2.50 -17.23
CA VAL A 99 -4.39 1.57 -17.88
C VAL A 99 -5.06 0.84 -19.06
N GLN A 100 -6.35 0.50 -18.96
CA GLN A 100 -7.10 -0.09 -20.08
C GLN A 100 -7.30 0.87 -21.26
N VAL A 101 -7.45 2.17 -21.00
CA VAL A 101 -7.78 3.17 -22.02
C VAL A 101 -6.54 3.80 -22.65
N GLY A 102 -5.46 3.99 -21.89
CA GLY A 102 -4.27 4.71 -22.36
C GLY A 102 -2.96 4.20 -21.76
N GLY A 103 -2.97 2.98 -21.20
CA GLY A 103 -1.78 2.34 -20.66
C GLY A 103 -1.24 3.00 -19.38
N VAL A 104 -0.06 2.53 -18.99
CA VAL A 104 0.69 3.05 -17.84
C VAL A 104 0.95 4.57 -17.92
N PRO A 105 1.27 5.17 -19.08
CA PRO A 105 1.49 6.63 -19.17
C PRO A 105 0.27 7.45 -18.75
N LEU A 106 -0.95 7.01 -19.10
CA LEU A 106 -2.18 7.69 -18.71
C LEU A 106 -2.43 7.56 -17.21
N MET A 107 -2.25 6.37 -16.65
CA MET A 107 -2.38 6.16 -15.21
C MET A 107 -1.42 7.04 -14.42
N LEU A 108 -0.16 7.12 -14.84
CA LEU A 108 0.85 7.97 -14.22
C LEU A 108 0.44 9.45 -14.28
N GLY A 109 0.05 9.96 -15.45
CA GLY A 109 -0.37 11.35 -15.61
C GLY A 109 -1.59 11.69 -14.76
N MET A 110 -2.62 10.82 -14.79
CA MET A 110 -3.81 11.01 -13.97
C MET A 110 -3.55 10.89 -12.46
N THR A 111 -2.56 10.08 -12.05
CA THR A 111 -2.13 10.00 -10.64
C THR A 111 -1.48 11.31 -10.18
N VAL A 112 -0.61 11.90 -11.00
CA VAL A 112 -0.02 13.23 -10.72
C VAL A 112 -1.08 14.32 -10.68
N PHE A 113 -2.05 14.27 -11.60
CA PHE A 113 -3.20 15.16 -11.59
C PHE A 113 -4.00 15.03 -10.28
N ALA A 114 -4.31 13.80 -9.85
CA ALA A 114 -5.04 13.54 -8.62
C ALA A 114 -4.28 14.02 -7.38
N GLY A 115 -2.97 13.76 -7.29
CA GLY A 115 -2.14 14.24 -6.18
C GLY A 115 -2.05 15.77 -6.13
N SER A 116 -1.99 16.43 -7.29
CA SER A 116 -2.01 17.90 -7.39
C SER A 116 -3.36 18.46 -6.94
N LEU A 117 -4.46 17.83 -7.35
CA LEU A 117 -5.80 18.19 -6.93
C LEU A 117 -6.00 17.96 -5.41
N GLU A 118 -5.47 16.87 -4.87
CA GLU A 118 -5.47 16.55 -3.44
C GLU A 118 -4.72 17.60 -2.63
N MET A 119 -3.57 18.07 -3.13
CA MET A 119 -2.81 19.15 -2.49
C MET A 119 -3.63 20.44 -2.40
N VAL A 120 -4.40 20.79 -3.44
CA VAL A 120 -5.32 21.94 -3.41
C VAL A 120 -6.48 21.68 -2.45
N PHE A 121 -7.09 20.49 -2.53
CA PHE A 121 -8.20 20.07 -1.68
C PHE A 121 -7.85 20.10 -0.19
N SER A 122 -6.59 19.78 0.14
CA SER A 122 -6.07 19.80 1.51
C SER A 122 -6.28 21.13 2.24
N ARG A 123 -6.30 22.25 1.50
CA ARG A 123 -6.53 23.60 2.06
C ARG A 123 -7.96 23.81 2.52
N PHE A 124 -8.92 23.08 1.96
CA PHE A 124 -10.34 23.18 2.25
C PHE A 124 -10.81 22.13 3.27
N LEU A 125 -10.00 21.09 3.53
CA LEU A 125 -10.32 20.01 4.45
C LEU A 125 -10.79 20.48 5.83
N LYS A 126 -10.19 21.53 6.40
CA LYS A 126 -10.60 22.07 7.71
C LYS A 126 -12.06 22.53 7.71
N LYS A 127 -12.53 23.14 6.62
CA LYS A 127 -13.92 23.60 6.47
C LYS A 127 -14.87 22.45 6.18
N MET A 128 -14.39 21.41 5.50
CA MET A 128 -15.18 20.23 5.13
C MET A 128 -15.23 19.15 6.21
N ARG A 129 -14.49 19.28 7.32
CA ARG A 129 -14.50 18.32 8.44
C ARG A 129 -15.92 18.06 8.98
N ALA A 130 -16.83 19.03 8.88
CA ALA A 130 -18.23 18.88 9.27
C ALA A 130 -19.04 17.98 8.31
N LEU A 131 -18.64 17.88 7.04
CA LEU A 131 -19.31 17.08 6.02
C LEU A 131 -18.96 15.58 6.11
N PHE A 132 -17.88 15.25 6.81
CA PHE A 132 -17.37 13.88 6.92
C PHE A 132 -17.26 13.46 8.38
N PRO A 133 -18.39 13.19 9.04
CA PRO A 133 -18.37 12.64 10.38
C PRO A 133 -17.82 11.19 10.35
N PRO A 134 -17.41 10.60 11.49
CA PRO A 134 -16.62 9.37 11.52
C PRO A 134 -17.41 8.18 10.98
N GLU A 135 -18.75 8.25 11.02
CA GLU A 135 -19.65 7.29 10.41
C GLU A 135 -19.46 7.25 8.88
N VAL A 136 -19.33 8.42 8.23
CA VAL A 136 -19.10 8.51 6.77
C VAL A 136 -17.69 8.03 6.43
N THR A 137 -16.68 8.49 7.18
CA THR A 137 -15.29 8.04 6.96
C THR A 137 -15.16 6.53 7.15
N GLY A 138 -15.76 5.97 8.20
CA GLY A 138 -15.75 4.54 8.47
C GLY A 138 -16.46 3.73 7.37
N THR A 139 -17.58 4.22 6.86
CA THR A 139 -18.31 3.59 5.75
C THR A 139 -17.46 3.57 4.47
N ILE A 140 -16.81 4.68 4.13
CA ILE A 140 -15.95 4.78 2.95
C ILE A 140 -14.74 3.85 3.07
N VAL A 141 -14.09 3.82 4.23
CA VAL A 141 -12.97 2.89 4.49
C VAL A 141 -13.42 1.43 4.37
N THR A 142 -14.62 1.11 4.86
CA THR A 142 -15.21 -0.23 4.73
C THR A 142 -15.48 -0.58 3.26
N MET A 143 -16.08 0.33 2.48
CA MET A 143 -16.32 0.14 1.05
C MET A 143 -15.03 -0.04 0.25
N VAL A 144 -13.98 0.72 0.58
CA VAL A 144 -12.65 0.56 -0.03
C VAL A 144 -12.05 -0.80 0.34
N GLY A 145 -12.28 -1.32 1.55
CA GLY A 145 -11.88 -2.68 1.92
C GLY A 145 -12.63 -3.74 1.11
N ILE A 146 -13.97 -3.61 1.01
CA ILE A 146 -14.84 -4.52 0.27
C ILE A 146 -14.49 -4.55 -1.22
N SER A 147 -14.17 -3.41 -1.83
CA SER A 147 -13.85 -3.35 -3.27
C SER A 147 -12.59 -4.14 -3.63
N VAL A 148 -11.67 -4.32 -2.68
CA VAL A 148 -10.46 -5.14 -2.87
C VAL A 148 -10.75 -6.63 -2.76
N VAL A 149 -11.83 -7.03 -2.07
CA VAL A 149 -12.15 -8.46 -1.84
C VAL A 149 -12.28 -9.20 -3.15
N GLY A 150 -13.01 -8.65 -4.13
CA GLY A 150 -13.19 -9.32 -5.43
C GLY A 150 -11.87 -9.58 -6.14
N LEU A 151 -10.93 -8.64 -6.03
CA LEU A 151 -9.60 -8.77 -6.61
C LEU A 151 -8.70 -9.73 -5.82
N ALA A 152 -8.77 -9.67 -4.49
CA ALA A 152 -8.05 -10.58 -3.60
C ALA A 152 -8.50 -12.03 -3.81
N THR A 153 -9.80 -12.28 -3.95
CA THR A 153 -10.35 -13.63 -4.20
C THR A 153 -9.86 -14.20 -5.51
N LYS A 154 -9.80 -13.40 -6.59
CA LYS A 154 -9.23 -13.86 -7.88
C LYS A 154 -7.80 -14.34 -7.73
N ASN A 155 -6.94 -13.53 -7.11
CA ASN A 155 -5.55 -13.93 -6.86
C ASN A 155 -5.43 -15.11 -5.88
N PHE A 156 -6.34 -15.20 -4.91
CA PHE A 156 -6.35 -16.30 -3.94
C PHE A 156 -6.57 -17.66 -4.60
N VAL A 157 -7.38 -17.71 -5.67
CA VAL A 157 -7.66 -18.95 -6.42
C VAL A 157 -6.77 -19.12 -7.65
N GLY A 158 -5.76 -18.27 -7.86
CA GLY A 158 -4.85 -18.39 -9.01
C GLY A 158 -5.32 -17.72 -10.30
N LEU A 159 -6.47 -17.03 -10.30
CA LEU A 159 -7.06 -16.41 -11.50
C LEU A 159 -6.51 -14.99 -11.75
N GLY A 160 -5.21 -14.80 -11.56
CA GLY A 160 -4.52 -13.52 -11.78
C GLY A 160 -4.10 -13.34 -13.24
N GLY A 161 -4.10 -12.11 -13.75
CA GLY A 161 -3.61 -11.81 -15.11
C GLY A 161 -4.38 -12.53 -16.22
N SER A 162 -3.69 -13.38 -16.99
CA SER A 162 -4.25 -14.16 -18.11
C SER A 162 -4.82 -15.53 -17.71
N ASP A 163 -4.60 -15.96 -16.46
CA ASP A 163 -4.92 -17.32 -16.05
C ASP A 163 -6.42 -17.47 -15.79
N THR A 164 -7.00 -18.53 -16.35
CA THR A 164 -8.45 -18.80 -16.32
C THR A 164 -8.78 -20.11 -15.60
N VAL A 165 -7.77 -20.86 -15.20
CA VAL A 165 -7.90 -22.18 -14.57
C VAL A 165 -7.45 -22.09 -13.11
N ILE A 166 -8.25 -22.68 -12.22
CA ILE A 166 -7.90 -22.80 -10.80
C ILE A 166 -7.06 -24.05 -10.62
N GLU A 167 -5.78 -23.88 -10.29
CA GLU A 167 -4.91 -25.00 -9.97
C GLU A 167 -5.00 -25.37 -8.48
N PRO A 168 -5.16 -26.66 -8.13
CA PRO A 168 -5.20 -27.10 -6.73
C PRO A 168 -3.92 -26.77 -5.94
N SER A 169 -2.78 -26.74 -6.61
CA SER A 169 -1.46 -26.37 -6.07
C SER A 169 -1.45 -24.92 -5.56
N GLU A 170 -1.90 -23.98 -6.38
CA GLU A 170 -1.98 -22.56 -6.04
C GLU A 170 -3.02 -22.30 -4.94
N LEU A 171 -4.17 -22.95 -5.01
CA LEU A 171 -5.19 -22.86 -3.98
C LEU A 171 -4.68 -23.37 -2.63
N LEU A 172 -3.93 -24.48 -2.62
CA LEU A 172 -3.31 -25.02 -1.41
C LEU A 172 -2.30 -24.02 -0.81
N VAL A 173 -1.45 -23.41 -1.65
CA VAL A 173 -0.51 -22.36 -1.21
C VAL A 173 -1.26 -21.19 -0.58
N SER A 174 -2.32 -20.69 -1.22
CA SER A 174 -3.13 -19.59 -0.72
C SER A 174 -3.82 -19.91 0.61
N ILE A 175 -4.41 -21.11 0.75
CA ILE A 175 -5.06 -21.56 1.99
C ILE A 175 -4.04 -21.67 3.13
N VAL A 176 -2.88 -22.28 2.89
CA VAL A 176 -1.84 -22.43 3.93
C VAL A 176 -1.27 -21.07 4.33
N THR A 177 -1.06 -20.18 3.35
CA THR A 177 -0.57 -18.82 3.58
C THR A 177 -1.54 -18.04 4.48
N LEU A 178 -2.82 -17.96 4.08
CA LEU A 178 -3.85 -17.26 4.86
C LEU A 178 -4.10 -17.93 6.21
N GLY A 179 -4.16 -19.27 6.24
CA GLY A 179 -4.33 -20.05 7.46
C GLY A 179 -3.23 -19.78 8.48
N THR A 180 -1.98 -19.68 8.03
CA THR A 180 -0.84 -19.32 8.88
C THR A 180 -0.96 -17.89 9.42
N MET A 181 -1.37 -16.93 8.57
CA MET A 181 -1.59 -15.55 9.02
C MET A 181 -2.68 -15.49 10.11
N VAL A 182 -3.82 -16.15 9.89
CA VAL A 182 -4.93 -16.21 10.84
C VAL A 182 -4.50 -16.93 12.12
N ALA A 183 -3.77 -18.04 12.00
CA ALA A 183 -3.23 -18.81 13.12
C ALA A 183 -2.38 -17.94 14.05
N ILE A 184 -1.43 -17.21 13.47
CA ILE A 184 -0.56 -16.34 14.26
C ILE A 184 -1.35 -15.15 14.82
N ASN A 185 -2.27 -14.58 14.06
CA ASN A 185 -3.02 -13.40 14.48
C ASN A 185 -3.99 -13.68 15.65
N VAL A 186 -4.65 -14.84 15.64
CA VAL A 186 -5.66 -15.23 16.63
C VAL A 186 -5.03 -15.83 17.88
N TRP A 187 -4.10 -16.78 17.74
CA TRP A 187 -3.60 -17.56 18.87
C TRP A 187 -2.33 -16.98 19.53
N THR A 188 -1.63 -16.05 18.88
CA THR A 188 -0.39 -15.47 19.43
C THR A 188 -0.64 -14.11 20.11
N LYS A 189 0.18 -13.77 21.11
CA LYS A 189 0.12 -12.50 21.84
C LYS A 189 1.36 -11.63 21.59
N GLY A 190 1.23 -10.33 21.84
CA GLY A 190 2.34 -9.39 21.79
C GLY A 190 2.91 -9.14 20.39
N LYS A 191 4.25 -9.03 20.31
CA LYS A 191 4.96 -8.60 19.08
C LYS A 191 4.79 -9.57 17.91
N LEU A 192 4.67 -10.88 18.16
CA LEU A 192 4.51 -11.90 17.10
C LEU A 192 3.24 -11.69 16.26
N LYS A 193 2.16 -11.18 16.87
CA LYS A 193 0.91 -10.86 16.16
C LYS A 193 1.13 -9.81 15.06
N MET A 194 2.03 -8.85 15.29
CA MET A 194 2.38 -7.81 14.31
C MET A 194 3.12 -8.36 13.09
N PHE A 195 3.77 -9.53 13.22
CA PHE A 195 4.50 -10.20 12.14
C PHE A 195 3.67 -11.30 11.44
N SER A 196 2.41 -11.49 11.82
CA SER A 196 1.53 -12.55 11.26
C SER A 196 1.53 -12.57 9.73
N VAL A 197 1.39 -11.41 9.08
CA VAL A 197 1.39 -11.32 7.62
C VAL A 197 2.75 -11.69 7.02
N LEU A 198 3.86 -11.22 7.61
CA LEU A 198 5.20 -11.55 7.11
C LEU A 198 5.50 -13.04 7.23
N VAL A 199 5.20 -13.65 8.38
CA VAL A 199 5.43 -15.09 8.59
C VAL A 199 4.55 -15.90 7.64
N GLY A 200 3.28 -15.52 7.47
CA GLY A 200 2.39 -16.17 6.50
C GLY A 200 2.95 -16.13 5.07
N MET A 201 3.45 -14.99 4.62
CA MET A 201 4.10 -14.88 3.30
C MET A 201 5.32 -15.80 3.18
N VAL A 202 6.21 -15.82 4.19
CA VAL A 202 7.39 -16.69 4.17
C VAL A 202 7.00 -18.17 4.06
N VAL A 203 6.04 -18.61 4.86
CA VAL A 203 5.54 -19.99 4.81
C VAL A 203 4.92 -20.31 3.45
N GLY A 204 4.13 -19.38 2.90
CA GLY A 204 3.55 -19.50 1.56
C GLY A 204 4.59 -19.65 0.45
N TYR A 205 5.60 -18.77 0.43
CA TYR A 205 6.68 -18.83 -0.56
C TYR A 205 7.49 -20.12 -0.47
N LEU A 206 7.82 -20.58 0.74
CA LEU A 206 8.51 -21.85 0.93
C LEU A 206 7.68 -23.01 0.37
N LEU A 207 6.39 -23.06 0.71
CA LEU A 207 5.48 -24.08 0.20
C LEU A 207 5.36 -24.04 -1.33
N ALA A 208 5.26 -22.84 -1.92
CA ALA A 208 5.19 -22.65 -3.36
C ALA A 208 6.44 -23.17 -4.09
N ILE A 209 7.62 -23.01 -3.48
CA ILE A 209 8.88 -23.58 -3.99
C ILE A 209 8.87 -25.11 -3.88
N PHE A 210 8.43 -25.68 -2.76
CA PHE A 210 8.40 -27.13 -2.56
C PHE A 210 7.39 -27.85 -3.46
N ILE A 211 6.23 -27.25 -3.71
CA ILE A 211 5.20 -27.81 -4.60
C ILE A 211 5.55 -27.58 -6.07
N GLY A 212 6.49 -26.68 -6.37
CA GLY A 212 6.93 -26.37 -7.74
C GLY A 212 6.05 -25.34 -8.47
N VAL A 213 5.22 -24.60 -7.74
CA VAL A 213 4.48 -23.44 -8.28
C VAL A 213 5.46 -22.34 -8.69
N ILE A 214 6.50 -22.12 -7.88
CA ILE A 214 7.64 -21.26 -8.24
C ILE A 214 8.71 -22.16 -8.85
N ARG A 215 8.97 -21.98 -10.15
CA ARG A 215 9.94 -22.82 -10.87
C ARG A 215 11.37 -22.32 -10.65
N PRO A 216 12.38 -23.19 -10.81
CA PRO A 216 13.78 -22.78 -10.75
C PRO A 216 14.13 -21.66 -11.75
N GLU A 217 13.43 -21.62 -12.88
CA GLU A 217 13.57 -20.58 -13.91
C GLU A 217 13.15 -19.19 -13.39
N ASP A 218 12.09 -19.13 -12.58
CA ASP A 218 11.62 -17.89 -11.95
C ASP A 218 12.63 -17.40 -10.90
N LEU A 219 13.29 -18.33 -10.19
CA LEU A 219 14.37 -18.00 -9.24
C LEU A 219 15.65 -17.54 -9.95
N ALA A 220 15.92 -18.08 -11.15
CA ALA A 220 17.06 -17.64 -11.96
C ALA A 220 16.92 -16.17 -12.37
N GLN A 221 15.70 -15.72 -12.72
CA GLN A 221 15.44 -14.31 -13.04
C GLN A 221 15.73 -13.37 -11.86
N ILE A 222 15.46 -13.80 -10.63
CA ILE A 222 15.80 -13.02 -9.42
C ILE A 222 17.32 -12.92 -9.27
N ARG A 223 18.05 -14.02 -9.55
CA ARG A 223 19.51 -14.05 -9.47
C ARG A 223 20.19 -13.18 -10.52
N GLU A 224 19.60 -13.09 -11.71
CA GLU A 224 20.10 -12.27 -12.81
C GLU A 224 19.68 -10.80 -12.71
N ALA A 225 18.76 -10.48 -11.80
CA ALA A 225 18.29 -9.11 -11.61
C ALA A 225 19.43 -8.18 -11.15
N SER A 226 19.48 -6.99 -11.75
CA SER A 226 20.44 -5.96 -11.40
C SER A 226 20.33 -5.56 -9.92
N MET A 227 21.47 -5.54 -9.22
CA MET A 227 21.53 -5.15 -7.80
C MET A 227 21.13 -3.68 -7.56
N ALA A 228 21.27 -2.83 -8.58
CA ALA A 228 20.78 -1.46 -8.58
C ALA A 228 19.88 -1.22 -9.80
N TRP A 229 18.66 -0.73 -9.55
CA TRP A 229 17.71 -0.34 -10.58
C TRP A 229 17.21 1.08 -10.32
N PHE A 230 17.37 1.96 -11.30
CA PHE A 230 16.87 3.33 -11.23
C PHE A 230 15.67 3.48 -12.17
N PRO A 231 14.45 3.72 -11.64
CA PRO A 231 13.25 3.76 -12.46
C PRO A 231 13.24 4.91 -13.49
N PHE A 232 14.00 5.97 -13.26
CA PHE A 232 13.99 7.15 -14.12
C PHE A 232 14.63 6.95 -15.50
N ILE A 233 15.37 5.86 -15.70
CA ILE A 233 16.07 5.58 -16.98
C ILE A 233 15.07 5.16 -18.07
N HIS A 234 14.00 4.45 -17.71
CA HIS A 234 13.00 3.91 -18.65
C HIS A 234 11.59 4.38 -18.27
N HIS A 235 11.38 5.70 -18.23
CA HIS A 235 10.08 6.27 -17.86
C HIS A 235 9.04 6.05 -18.98
N PRO A 236 7.87 5.41 -18.73
CA PRO A 236 6.86 5.10 -19.76
C PRO A 236 6.25 6.34 -20.45
N GLY A 237 6.36 7.51 -19.81
CA GLY A 237 5.81 8.78 -20.28
C GLY A 237 4.63 9.24 -19.43
N TRP A 238 4.05 10.38 -19.80
CA TRP A 238 2.88 10.96 -19.13
C TRP A 238 1.80 11.23 -20.16
N ALA A 239 0.58 10.80 -19.88
CA ALA A 239 -0.59 11.13 -20.67
C ALA A 239 -1.73 11.61 -19.76
N PHE A 240 -2.56 12.51 -20.27
CA PHE A 240 -3.68 13.09 -19.54
C PHE A 240 -4.92 13.04 -20.42
N ARG A 241 -6.07 12.68 -19.84
CA ARG A 241 -7.34 12.72 -20.55
C ARG A 241 -8.45 13.24 -19.64
N GLY A 242 -9.32 14.07 -20.22
CA GLY A 242 -10.42 14.71 -19.49
C GLY A 242 -11.48 13.73 -18.98
N ASP A 243 -11.71 12.63 -19.69
CA ASP A 243 -12.66 11.58 -19.30
C ASP A 243 -12.27 10.86 -18.00
N MET A 244 -10.99 10.88 -17.64
CA MET A 244 -10.46 10.27 -16.40
C MET A 244 -10.47 11.22 -15.20
N ILE A 245 -10.84 12.50 -15.36
CA ILE A 245 -10.86 13.48 -14.26
C ILE A 245 -11.84 13.04 -13.16
N LEU A 246 -13.03 12.59 -13.53
CA LEU A 246 -14.06 12.20 -12.56
C LEU A 246 -13.65 10.93 -11.76
N PRO A 247 -13.24 9.80 -12.40
CA PRO A 247 -12.75 8.63 -11.67
C PRO A 247 -11.62 8.94 -10.68
N PHE A 248 -10.61 9.70 -11.11
CA PHE A 248 -9.48 10.06 -10.24
C PHE A 248 -9.85 11.09 -9.18
N GLY A 249 -10.81 11.99 -9.47
CA GLY A 249 -11.37 12.92 -8.48
C GLY A 249 -12.09 12.20 -7.35
N ILE A 250 -12.89 11.17 -7.66
CA ILE A 250 -13.55 10.34 -6.64
C ILE A 250 -12.51 9.57 -5.82
N ALA A 251 -11.53 8.94 -6.48
CA ALA A 251 -10.45 8.23 -5.80
C ALA A 251 -9.66 9.13 -4.84
N MET A 252 -9.39 10.37 -5.26
CA MET A 252 -8.75 11.41 -4.45
C MET A 252 -9.57 11.75 -3.22
N ILE A 253 -10.88 11.98 -3.35
CA ILE A 253 -11.74 12.27 -2.18
C ILE A 253 -11.70 11.11 -1.19
N CYS A 254 -11.83 9.86 -1.67
CA CYS A 254 -11.73 8.67 -0.82
C CYS A 254 -10.36 8.58 -0.12
N SER A 255 -9.27 8.88 -0.83
CA SER A 255 -7.91 8.92 -0.29
C SER A 255 -7.74 9.97 0.81
N SER A 256 -8.23 11.19 0.57
CA SER A 256 -8.19 12.28 1.55
C SER A 256 -8.95 11.93 2.82
N LEU A 257 -10.13 11.31 2.70
CA LEU A 257 -10.93 10.91 3.85
C LEU A 257 -10.27 9.81 4.68
N LYS A 258 -9.64 8.83 4.01
CA LYS A 258 -8.82 7.83 4.68
C LYS A 258 -7.66 8.49 5.44
N SER A 259 -6.95 9.42 4.80
CA SER A 259 -5.81 10.13 5.40
C SER A 259 -6.20 10.91 6.67
N ILE A 260 -7.41 11.48 6.72
CA ILE A 260 -7.95 12.10 7.95
C ILE A 260 -8.11 11.05 9.07
N GLY A 261 -8.65 9.87 8.74
CA GLY A 261 -8.80 8.76 9.68
C GLY A 261 -7.46 8.27 10.23
N ASP A 262 -6.46 8.12 9.37
CA ASP A 262 -5.10 7.72 9.75
C ASP A 262 -4.46 8.78 10.67
N MET A 263 -4.64 10.06 10.37
CA MET A 263 -4.15 11.17 11.19
C MET A 263 -4.84 11.24 12.57
N ILE A 264 -6.16 11.06 12.62
CA ILE A 264 -6.90 11.01 13.89
C ILE A 264 -6.42 9.82 14.74
N THR A 265 -6.20 8.67 14.11
CA THR A 265 -5.68 7.47 14.78
C THR A 265 -4.27 7.71 15.33
N ALA A 266 -3.39 8.31 14.52
CA ALA A 266 -2.05 8.69 14.96
C ALA A 266 -2.08 9.65 16.15
N GLN A 267 -2.98 10.65 16.13
CA GLN A 267 -3.15 11.57 17.27
C GLN A 267 -3.64 10.86 18.53
N LYS A 268 -4.63 9.98 18.42
CA LYS A 268 -5.17 9.20 19.56
C LYS A 268 -4.13 8.28 20.19
N ILE A 269 -3.32 7.62 19.38
CA ILE A 269 -2.27 6.71 19.87
C ILE A 269 -1.17 7.49 20.60
N ASN A 270 -0.91 8.73 20.18
CA ASN A 270 0.21 9.53 20.70
C ASN A 270 -0.18 10.59 21.74
N ASP A 271 -1.48 10.91 21.93
CA ASP A 271 -1.96 11.92 22.88
C ASP A 271 -3.06 11.36 23.79
N ARG A 272 -2.73 11.15 25.07
CA ARG A 272 -3.71 10.73 26.08
C ARG A 272 -4.82 11.75 26.30
N SER A 273 -4.57 13.03 26.05
CA SER A 273 -5.52 14.12 26.26
C SER A 273 -6.34 14.47 25.02
N TRP A 274 -6.27 13.65 23.97
CA TRP A 274 -6.94 13.93 22.70
C TRP A 274 -8.45 14.13 22.89
N LYS A 275 -8.94 15.26 22.35
CA LYS A 275 -10.35 15.58 22.19
C LYS A 275 -10.61 15.83 20.71
N ARG A 276 -11.82 15.49 20.26
CA ARG A 276 -12.19 15.50 18.84
C ARG A 276 -12.23 16.89 18.24
#